data_AF-A0A1G9BZI2-F1
#
_entry.id   AF-A0A1G9BZI2-F1
#
_cell.length_a   1.000
_cell.length_b   1.000
_cell.length_c   1.000
_cell.angle_alpha   90.00
_cell.angle_beta   90.00
_cell.angle_gamma   90.00
#
_symmetry.space_group_name_H-M   'P 1'
#
loop_
_entity.id
_entity.type
_entity.pdbx_description
1 polymer ?
#
loop_
_entity_poly.entity_id
_entity_poly.type
_entity_poly.pdbx_seq_one_letter_code
_entity_poly.pdbx_strand_id
1 'polypeptide(L)'
;MARVASVAIEWELVAGTALTLRDMLRSEGLDSWPKLTGGKGVHVMAPLQAVITHDAARLYARKLAQRLVGKQPERHVVSAAPSARNGRIFLDYLRNGRGNTAVGAYSPRARPGFSVAAPVSWNQVEKGILPDAFTLQSPPQR
;
A
#
# COMPACT_ATOMS: atom_id res chain seq x y z
N MET A 1 -25.90 -1.72 14.06
CA MET A 1 -24.58 -2.02 13.46
C MET A 1 -23.49 -1.59 14.44
N ALA A 2 -22.87 -2.54 15.15
CA ALA A 2 -21.75 -2.22 16.03
C ALA A 2 -20.54 -1.81 15.17
N ARG A 3 -20.10 -0.56 15.27
CA ARG A 3 -18.83 -0.11 14.72
C ARG A 3 -17.73 -0.81 15.52
N VAL A 4 -17.13 -1.85 14.94
CA VAL A 4 -15.84 -2.34 15.44
C VAL A 4 -14.86 -1.18 15.27
N ALA A 5 -14.46 -0.56 16.37
CA ALA A 5 -13.41 0.45 16.36
C ALA A 5 -12.14 -0.24 15.85
N SER A 6 -11.71 0.08 14.63
CA SER A 6 -10.44 -0.43 14.12
C SER A 6 -9.32 0.24 14.92
N VAL A 7 -8.51 -0.56 15.62
CA VAL A 7 -7.26 -0.10 16.24
C VAL A 7 -6.45 0.64 15.17
N ALA A 8 -6.00 1.85 15.50
CA ALA A 8 -5.16 2.63 14.60
C ALA A 8 -3.83 1.90 14.42
N ILE A 9 -3.37 1.79 13.17
CA ILE A 9 -2.04 1.28 12.85
C ILE A 9 -1.12 2.48 12.74
N GLU A 10 -0.02 2.46 13.49
CA GLU A 10 1.01 3.50 13.43
C GLU A 10 1.63 3.57 12.04
N TRP A 11 1.90 4.79 11.58
CA TRP A 11 2.39 5.03 10.23
C TRP A 11 3.77 4.42 10.00
N GLU A 12 4.62 4.43 11.02
CA GLU A 12 5.96 3.85 11.01
C GLU A 12 5.92 2.36 10.67
N LEU A 13 4.91 1.63 11.18
CA LEU A 13 4.71 0.22 10.82
C LEU A 13 4.33 0.08 9.36
N VAL A 14 3.44 0.94 8.84
CA VAL A 14 3.04 0.95 7.42
C VAL A 14 4.21 1.26 6.49
N ALA A 15 5.00 2.29 6.83
CA ALA A 15 6.19 2.68 6.07
C ALA A 15 7.24 1.55 6.08
N GLY A 16 7.51 0.95 7.24
CA GLY A 16 8.43 -0.18 7.38
C GLY A 16 7.98 -1.42 6.57
N THR A 17 6.68 -1.72 6.57
CA THR A 17 6.11 -2.77 5.71
C THR A 17 6.32 -2.49 4.23
N ALA A 18 6.15 -1.23 3.78
CA ALA A 18 6.36 -0.86 2.39
C ALA A 18 7.84 -0.99 1.96
N LEU A 19 8.79 -0.63 2.83
CA LEU A 19 10.22 -0.83 2.60
C LEU A 19 10.57 -2.33 2.55
N THR A 20 9.96 -3.15 3.41
CA THR A 20 10.15 -4.61 3.34
C THR A 20 9.66 -5.18 2.01
N LEU A 21 8.49 -4.74 1.55
CA LEU A 21 7.94 -5.15 0.25
C LEU A 21 8.81 -4.69 -0.92
N ARG A 22 9.37 -3.47 -0.86
CA ARG A 22 10.34 -2.96 -1.84
C ARG A 22 11.52 -3.92 -1.97
N ASP A 23 12.10 -4.33 -0.84
CA ASP A 23 13.30 -5.17 -0.83
C ASP A 23 12.99 -6.58 -1.33
N MET A 24 11.83 -7.13 -0.98
CA MET A 24 11.35 -8.41 -1.53
C MET A 24 11.16 -8.33 -3.05
N LEU A 25 10.50 -7.29 -3.56
CA LEU A 25 10.31 -7.08 -5.00
C LEU A 25 11.65 -6.92 -5.73
N ARG A 26 12.57 -6.14 -5.17
CA ARG A 26 13.92 -5.96 -5.71
C ARG A 26 14.68 -7.28 -5.79
N SER A 27 14.56 -8.16 -4.79
CA SER A 27 15.16 -9.50 -4.82
C SER A 27 14.61 -10.41 -5.93
N GLU A 28 13.44 -10.07 -6.48
CA GLU A 28 12.79 -10.77 -7.59
C GLU A 28 12.96 -10.02 -8.93
N GLY A 29 13.84 -9.01 -8.98
CA GLY A 29 14.13 -8.23 -10.19
C GLY A 29 13.09 -7.17 -10.56
N LEU A 30 12.21 -6.80 -9.62
CA LEU A 30 11.17 -5.80 -9.84
C LEU A 30 11.48 -4.49 -9.09
N ASP A 31 11.82 -3.45 -9.86
CA ASP A 31 12.03 -2.11 -9.33
C ASP A 31 10.71 -1.40 -9.06
N SER A 32 10.33 -1.37 -7.78
CA SER A 32 9.10 -0.74 -7.32
C SER A 32 9.27 0.74 -6.94
N TRP A 33 8.15 1.46 -6.91
CA TRP A 33 8.05 2.84 -6.43
C TRP A 33 6.87 3.01 -5.46
N PRO A 34 7.00 3.87 -4.43
CA PRO A 34 5.94 4.12 -3.47
C PRO A 34 4.99 5.22 -3.94
N LYS A 35 3.71 5.03 -3.68
CA LYS A 35 2.66 6.02 -3.90
C LYS A 35 1.84 6.22 -2.65
N LEU A 36 1.94 7.40 -2.04
CA LEU A 36 1.05 7.78 -0.95
C LEU A 36 -0.39 7.76 -1.46
N THR A 37 -1.30 7.28 -0.61
CA THR A 37 -2.71 7.21 -1.00
C THR A 37 -3.46 8.52 -0.74
N GLY A 38 -2.92 9.45 0.05
CA GLY A 38 -3.70 10.54 0.65
C GLY A 38 -4.69 10.03 1.72
N GLY A 39 -4.56 8.78 2.14
CA GLY A 39 -5.37 8.17 3.19
C GLY A 39 -4.50 7.82 4.38
N LYS A 40 -4.58 6.56 4.84
CA LYS A 40 -3.78 6.03 5.95
C LYS A 40 -2.70 5.05 5.49
N GLY A 41 -2.43 4.99 4.19
CA GLY A 41 -1.62 3.92 3.60
C GLY A 41 -0.80 4.36 2.40
N VAL A 42 0.00 3.42 1.91
CA VAL A 42 0.88 3.55 0.75
C VAL A 42 0.63 2.39 -0.20
N HIS A 43 0.68 2.66 -1.50
CA HIS A 43 0.75 1.60 -2.51
C HIS A 43 2.21 1.38 -2.91
N VAL A 44 2.62 0.11 -3.00
CA VAL A 44 3.91 -0.28 -3.58
C VAL A 44 3.63 -0.73 -5.01
N MET A 45 4.10 0.05 -5.98
CA MET A 45 3.81 -0.12 -7.39
C MET A 45 5.04 -0.73 -8.08
N ALA A 46 4.89 -1.84 -8.80
CA ALA A 46 5.98 -2.45 -9.55
C ALA A 46 5.59 -2.56 -11.03
N PRO A 47 6.37 -1.97 -11.96
CA PRO A 47 6.19 -2.20 -13.38
C PRO A 47 6.54 -3.65 -13.72
N LEU A 48 5.78 -4.24 -14.64
CA LEU A 48 6.04 -5.59 -15.13
C LEU A 48 6.64 -5.49 -16.54
N GLN A 49 7.75 -6.19 -16.77
CA GLN A 49 8.38 -6.26 -18.09
C GLN A 49 7.64 -7.22 -19.04
N ALA A 50 6.92 -8.20 -18.49
CA ALA A 50 6.17 -9.19 -19.24
C ALA A 50 4.67 -8.89 -19.25
N VAL A 51 4.01 -9.20 -20.36
CA VAL A 51 2.55 -9.22 -20.44
C VAL A 51 2.05 -10.45 -19.69
N ILE A 52 1.31 -10.22 -18.60
CA ILE A 52 0.69 -11.29 -17.81
C ILE A 52 -0.80 -11.03 -17.62
N THR A 53 -1.55 -12.09 -17.32
CA THR A 53 -2.96 -11.97 -16.99
C THR A 53 -3.16 -11.33 -15.61
N HIS A 54 -4.32 -10.74 -15.38
CA HIS A 54 -4.70 -10.19 -14.06
C HIS A 54 -4.68 -11.27 -12.97
N ASP A 55 -5.08 -12.50 -13.29
CA ASP A 55 -5.06 -13.61 -12.34
C ASP A 55 -3.64 -14.02 -11.96
N ALA A 56 -2.70 -14.03 -12.92
CA ALA A 56 -1.29 -14.27 -12.65
C ALA A 56 -0.70 -13.15 -11.78
N ALA A 57 -0.99 -11.88 -12.09
CA ALA A 57 -0.55 -10.73 -11.28
C ALA A 57 -1.10 -10.80 -9.84
N ARG A 58 -2.38 -11.12 -9.69
CA ARG A 58 -3.04 -11.27 -8.39
C ARG A 58 -2.46 -12.44 -7.59
N LEU A 59 -2.21 -13.58 -8.24
CA LEU A 59 -1.61 -14.74 -7.58
C LEU A 59 -0.18 -14.44 -7.11
N TYR A 60 0.62 -13.77 -7.93
CA TYR A 60 1.96 -13.32 -7.56
C TYR A 60 1.92 -12.39 -6.33
N ALA A 61 1.11 -11.33 -6.39
CA ALA A 61 0.97 -10.40 -5.27
C ALA A 61 0.47 -11.08 -3.99
N ARG A 62 -0.44 -12.07 -4.10
CA ARG A 62 -0.89 -12.88 -2.97
C ARG A 62 0.25 -13.67 -2.34
N LYS A 63 1.08 -14.34 -3.15
CA LYS A 63 2.22 -15.12 -2.67
C LYS A 63 3.27 -14.24 -1.99
N LEU A 64 3.57 -13.07 -2.56
CA LEU A 64 4.44 -12.07 -1.94
C LEU A 64 3.91 -11.66 -0.56
N ALA A 65 2.63 -11.29 -0.47
CA ALA A 65 1.99 -10.91 0.79
C ALA A 65 1.98 -12.06 1.81
N GLN A 66 1.70 -13.30 1.38
CA GLN A 66 1.73 -14.48 2.25
C GLN A 66 3.12 -14.77 2.81
N ARG A 67 4.19 -14.57 2.03
CA ARG A 67 5.58 -14.70 2.53
C ARG A 67 5.86 -13.68 3.64
N LEU A 68 5.41 -12.44 3.50
CA LEU A 68 5.58 -11.44 4.54
C LEU A 68 4.75 -11.76 5.80
N VAL A 69 3.49 -12.17 5.63
CA VAL A 69 2.65 -12.65 6.74
C VAL A 69 3.30 -13.84 7.45
N GLY A 70 3.89 -14.78 6.72
CA GLY A 70 4.57 -15.93 7.33
C GLY A 70 5.77 -15.55 8.19
N LYS A 71 6.44 -14.44 7.88
CA LYS A 71 7.56 -13.91 8.68
C LYS A 71 7.11 -13.11 9.91
N GLN A 72 5.97 -12.42 9.80
CA GLN A 72 5.46 -11.49 10.83
C GLN A 72 3.92 -11.58 10.95
N PRO A 73 3.36 -12.73 11.37
CA PRO A 73 1.91 -12.99 11.39
C PRO A 73 1.14 -12.16 12.42
N GLU A 74 1.85 -11.65 13.43
CA GLU A 74 1.36 -10.75 14.46
C GLU A 74 1.17 -9.31 13.96
N ARG A 75 1.83 -8.94 12.85
CA ARG A 75 1.77 -7.59 12.25
C ARG A 75 0.93 -7.53 10.98
N HIS A 76 0.76 -8.64 10.26
CA HIS A 76 0.21 -8.63 8.90
C HIS A 76 -0.89 -9.68 8.69
N VAL A 77 -1.81 -9.38 7.76
CA VAL A 77 -2.82 -10.33 7.28
C VAL A 77 -3.07 -10.17 5.78
N VAL A 78 -3.53 -11.24 5.13
CA VAL A 78 -4.05 -11.22 3.75
C VAL A 78 -5.58 -11.31 3.67
N SER A 79 -6.26 -11.39 4.81
CA SER A 79 -7.73 -11.40 4.85
C SER A 79 -8.27 -9.97 4.85
N ALA A 80 -9.19 -9.68 3.94
CA ALA A 80 -9.89 -8.42 3.90
C ALA A 80 -11.00 -8.32 4.97
N ALA A 81 -11.37 -9.40 5.66
CA ALA A 81 -12.40 -9.36 6.69
C ALA A 81 -12.00 -8.41 7.82
N PRO A 82 -12.84 -7.42 8.21
CA PRO A 82 -12.50 -6.49 9.29
C PRO A 82 -12.12 -7.18 10.60
N SER A 83 -12.83 -8.27 10.95
CA SER A 83 -12.55 -9.11 12.12
C SER A 83 -11.18 -9.80 12.10
N ALA A 84 -10.55 -9.92 10.93
CA ALA A 84 -9.21 -10.48 10.80
C ALA A 84 -8.10 -9.43 11.01
N ARG A 85 -8.42 -8.13 10.89
CA ARG A 85 -7.41 -7.05 10.86
C ARG A 85 -7.03 -6.51 12.24
N ASN A 86 -7.49 -7.11 13.34
CA ASN A 86 -7.26 -6.72 14.75
C ASN A 86 -5.85 -6.16 15.05
N GLY A 87 -5.61 -4.86 14.84
CA GLY A 87 -4.28 -4.25 15.00
C GLY A 87 -3.21 -4.68 14.00
N ARG A 88 -3.58 -5.31 12.87
CA ARG A 88 -2.67 -5.80 11.82
C ARG A 88 -2.84 -5.07 10.50
N ILE A 89 -1.76 -4.94 9.76
CA ILE A 89 -1.77 -4.43 8.38
C ILE A 89 -2.36 -5.47 7.46
N PHE A 90 -3.45 -5.09 6.78
CA PHE A 90 -3.95 -5.86 5.64
C PHE A 90 -3.10 -5.55 4.40
N LEU A 91 -2.41 -6.57 3.90
CA LEU A 91 -1.67 -6.52 2.63
C LEU A 91 -2.66 -6.73 1.47
N ASP A 92 -3.20 -5.63 0.94
CA ASP A 92 -4.23 -5.64 -0.11
C ASP A 92 -3.67 -6.02 -1.49
N TYR A 93 -3.56 -7.33 -1.74
CA TYR A 93 -3.20 -7.88 -3.04
C TYR A 93 -4.37 -7.92 -4.04
N LEU A 94 -5.61 -7.63 -3.60
CA LEU A 94 -6.83 -7.85 -4.40
C LEU A 94 -6.93 -6.88 -5.57
N ARG A 95 -6.28 -5.71 -5.48
CA ARG A 95 -6.26 -4.66 -6.51
C ARG A 95 -5.70 -5.11 -7.86
N ASN A 96 -4.98 -6.23 -7.89
CA ASN A 96 -4.42 -6.81 -9.11
C ASN A 96 -5.43 -7.66 -9.91
N GLY A 97 -6.62 -7.92 -9.36
CA GLY A 97 -7.67 -8.68 -10.05
C GLY A 97 -8.34 -7.88 -11.17
N ARG A 98 -8.87 -8.60 -12.19
CA ARG A 98 -9.58 -7.97 -13.31
C ARG A 98 -10.77 -7.15 -12.80
N GLY A 99 -10.89 -5.92 -13.30
CA GLY A 99 -11.98 -4.99 -12.94
C GLY A 99 -11.77 -4.24 -11.61
N ASN A 100 -10.76 -4.61 -10.82
CA ASN A 100 -10.40 -3.84 -9.64
C ASN A 100 -9.57 -2.61 -10.02
N THR A 101 -9.81 -1.51 -9.31
CA THR A 101 -9.08 -0.26 -9.51
C THR A 101 -8.35 0.16 -8.23
N ALA A 102 -7.29 0.93 -8.42
CA ALA A 102 -6.59 1.66 -7.36
C ALA A 102 -6.69 3.16 -7.68
N VAL A 103 -6.64 4.01 -6.65
CA VAL A 103 -6.63 5.46 -6.87
C VAL A 103 -5.44 5.85 -7.75
N GLY A 104 -5.69 6.68 -8.76
CA GLY A 104 -4.67 7.17 -9.69
C GLY A 104 -3.59 7.99 -9.00
N ALA A 105 -2.45 8.15 -9.67
CA ALA A 105 -1.46 9.14 -9.25
C ALA A 105 -2.02 10.55 -9.47
N TYR A 106 -1.75 11.45 -8.52
CA TYR A 106 -2.22 12.84 -8.46
C TYR A 106 -3.73 13.01 -8.33
N SER A 107 -4.48 11.91 -8.10
CA SER A 107 -5.91 12.01 -7.86
C SER A 107 -6.21 12.53 -6.45
N PRO A 108 -7.13 13.51 -6.29
CA PRO A 108 -7.56 13.98 -4.98
C PRO A 108 -8.43 12.92 -4.28
N ARG A 109 -8.51 13.01 -2.95
CA ARG A 109 -9.35 12.18 -2.11
C ARG A 109 -10.53 13.01 -1.61
N ALA A 110 -11.74 12.46 -1.73
CA ALA A 110 -12.95 13.02 -1.13
C ALA A 110 -12.94 12.82 0.40
N ARG A 111 -12.10 13.60 1.09
CA ARG A 111 -11.86 13.58 2.54
C ARG A 111 -11.58 15.01 3.02
N PRO A 112 -11.75 15.31 4.32
CA PRO A 112 -11.34 16.60 4.87
C PRO A 112 -9.90 16.94 4.49
N GLY A 113 -9.67 18.17 4.05
CA GLY A 113 -8.36 18.63 3.57
C GLY A 113 -8.03 18.29 2.11
N PHE A 114 -8.85 17.49 1.41
CA PHE A 114 -8.65 17.11 0.00
C PHE A 114 -7.22 16.63 -0.29
N SER A 115 -6.75 15.68 0.51
CA SER A 115 -5.45 15.05 0.33
C SER A 115 -5.30 14.43 -1.08
N VAL A 116 -4.06 14.32 -1.56
CA VAL A 116 -3.74 13.87 -2.92
C VAL A 116 -2.93 12.58 -2.86
N ALA A 117 -3.29 11.60 -3.70
CA ALA A 117 -2.50 10.38 -3.86
C ALA A 117 -1.26 10.67 -4.71
N ALA A 118 -0.08 10.78 -4.12
CA ALA A 118 1.13 11.21 -4.82
C ALA A 118 2.22 10.12 -4.87
N PRO A 119 2.84 9.86 -6.03
CA PRO A 119 4.15 9.20 -6.11
C PRO A 119 5.19 9.97 -5.27
N VAL A 120 6.03 9.23 -4.54
CA VAL A 120 7.13 9.77 -3.74
C VAL A 120 8.39 8.93 -3.95
N SER A 121 9.54 9.38 -3.46
CA SER A 121 10.77 8.60 -3.45
C SER A 121 10.81 7.65 -2.24
N TRP A 122 11.57 6.56 -2.36
CA TRP A 122 11.87 5.70 -1.20
C TRP A 122 12.59 6.44 -0.08
N ASN A 123 13.48 7.40 -0.41
CA ASN A 123 14.14 8.26 0.57
C ASN A 123 13.15 9.10 1.38
N GLN A 124 12.07 9.60 0.77
CA GLN A 124 11.02 10.30 1.51
C GLN A 124 10.27 9.37 2.47
N VAL A 125 10.03 8.10 2.08
CA VAL A 125 9.43 7.09 2.96
C VAL A 125 10.35 6.78 4.14
N GLU A 126 11.65 6.60 3.88
CA GLU A 126 12.67 6.36 4.92
C GLU A 126 12.79 7.53 5.90
N LYS A 127 12.57 8.77 5.42
CA LYS A 127 12.54 9.99 6.23
C LYS A 127 11.19 10.25 6.93
N GLY A 128 10.22 9.33 6.81
CA GLY A 128 8.96 9.42 7.53
C GLY A 128 7.94 10.39 6.94
N ILE A 129 7.92 10.59 5.61
CA ILE A 129 6.86 11.39 4.96
C ILE A 129 5.47 10.87 5.37
N LEU A 130 4.57 11.78 5.76
CA LEU A 130 3.22 11.44 6.20
C LEU A 130 2.33 10.93 5.05
N PRO A 131 1.34 10.05 5.32
CA PRO A 131 0.52 9.41 4.29
C PRO A 131 -0.37 10.36 3.47
N ASP A 132 -0.61 11.56 4.00
CA ASP A 132 -1.43 12.64 3.46
C ASP A 132 -0.66 13.96 3.34
N ALA A 133 0.67 13.87 3.17
CA ALA A 133 1.58 15.02 3.06
C ALA A 133 1.24 16.04 1.94
N PHE A 134 0.34 15.70 1.02
CA PHE A 134 -0.06 16.57 -0.08
C PHE A 134 -1.57 16.75 -0.13
N THR A 135 -2.02 17.94 -0.51
CA THR A 135 -3.42 18.32 -0.67
C THR A 135 -3.63 19.05 -1.99
N LEU A 136 -4.88 19.33 -2.37
CA LEU A 136 -5.16 20.19 -3.53
C LEU A 136 -4.54 21.59 -3.38
N GLN A 137 -4.43 22.11 -2.15
CA GLN A 137 -3.87 23.43 -1.89
C GLN A 137 -2.34 23.41 -1.68
N SER A 138 -1.80 22.24 -1.37
CA SER A 138 -0.35 22.01 -1.25
C SER A 138 0.02 20.75 -2.05
N PRO A 139 0.01 20.85 -3.39
CA PRO A 139 0.32 19.71 -4.24
C PRO A 139 1.81 19.35 -4.17
N PRO A 140 2.19 18.12 -4.53
CA PRO A 140 3.60 17.73 -4.60
C PRO A 140 4.36 18.60 -5.61
N GLN A 141 5.45 19.21 -5.16
CA GLN A 141 6.38 19.94 -6.01
C GLN A 141 7.34 18.95 -6.69
N ARG A 142 7.59 19.12 -7.98
CA ARG A 142 8.49 18.27 -8.78
C ARG A 142 9.65 19.08 -9.31
#